data_AF-A0A847DZE0-F1
#
_entry.id   AF-A0A847DZE0-F1
#
_cell.length_a   1.000
_cell.length_b   1.000
_cell.length_c   1.000
_cell.angle_alpha   90.00
_cell.angle_beta   90.00
_cell.angle_gamma   90.00
#
_symmetry.space_group_name_H-M   'P 1'
#
loop_
_entity.id
_entity.type
_entity.pdbx_description
1 polymer ?
#
loop_
_entity_poly.entity_id
_entity_poly.type
_entity_poly.pdbx_seq_one_letter_code
_entity_poly.pdbx_strand_id
1 'polypeptide(L)'
;TRGYRKHPQLERFRRHPAPLAALASYLEAVCAEAEARAYLFDECRIEPARTRVTIPVTSGQIEYEWAHLMAKLRLRSPVLYEKWRPTEAPEAHPLFRVCAGEVEAWERR
;
A
#
# COMPACT_ATOMS: atom_id res chain seq x y z
N THR A 1 -9.75 14.28 -7.15
CA THR A 1 -8.51 13.96 -7.90
C THR A 1 -8.83 13.13 -9.14
N ARG A 2 -8.58 13.64 -10.36
CA ARG A 2 -8.82 12.89 -11.62
C ARG A 2 -7.82 11.76 -11.84
N GLY A 3 -6.60 11.87 -11.31
CA GLY A 3 -5.50 10.92 -11.55
C GLY A 3 -5.67 9.54 -10.91
N TYR A 4 -6.31 9.44 -9.74
CA TYR A 4 -6.37 8.17 -9.00
C TYR A 4 -7.47 7.21 -9.48
N ARG A 5 -8.44 7.66 -10.28
CA ARG A 5 -9.55 6.81 -10.76
C ARG A 5 -9.08 5.64 -11.65
N LYS A 6 -7.93 5.79 -12.30
CA LYS A 6 -7.33 4.80 -13.20
C LYS A 6 -5.91 4.41 -12.77
N HIS A 7 -5.60 4.56 -11.47
CA HIS A 7 -4.27 4.24 -10.98
C HIS A 7 -4.00 2.73 -11.17
N PRO A 8 -2.83 2.33 -11.70
CA PRO A 8 -2.56 0.92 -11.99
C PRO A 8 -2.59 0.02 -10.75
N GLN A 9 -2.17 0.53 -9.59
CA GLN A 9 -2.28 -0.21 -8.34
C GLN A 9 -3.72 -0.59 -7.94
N LEU A 10 -4.75 0.08 -8.46
CA LEU A 10 -6.15 -0.33 -8.21
C LEU A 10 -6.48 -1.69 -8.84
N GLU A 11 -5.69 -2.12 -9.83
CA GLU A 11 -5.88 -3.41 -10.50
C GLU A 11 -5.80 -4.58 -9.53
N ARG A 12 -4.92 -4.51 -8.50
CA ARG A 12 -4.79 -5.56 -7.47
C ARG A 12 -6.10 -5.77 -6.69
N PHE A 13 -6.82 -4.68 -6.41
CA PHE A 13 -8.11 -4.73 -5.73
C PHE A 13 -9.22 -5.20 -6.67
N ARG A 14 -9.23 -4.73 -7.92
CA ARG A 14 -10.23 -5.12 -8.93
C ARG A 14 -10.19 -6.61 -9.27
N ARG A 15 -9.01 -7.22 -9.25
CA ARG A 15 -8.82 -8.66 -9.49
C ARG A 15 -9.20 -9.53 -8.30
N HIS A 16 -9.38 -8.95 -7.10
CA HIS A 16 -9.76 -9.72 -5.93
C HIS A 16 -11.24 -10.14 -6.00
N PRO A 17 -11.62 -11.37 -5.59
CA PRO A 17 -13.02 -11.82 -5.64
C PRO A 17 -13.98 -10.95 -4.80
N ALA A 18 -13.47 -10.30 -3.77
CA ALA A 18 -14.18 -9.35 -2.92
C ALA A 18 -13.46 -7.98 -2.94
N PRO A 19 -13.64 -7.16 -3.98
CA PRO A 19 -12.85 -5.94 -4.18
C PRO A 19 -13.15 -4.85 -3.14
N LEU A 20 -14.43 -4.67 -2.76
CA LEU A 20 -14.84 -3.68 -1.76
C LEU A 20 -14.33 -4.06 -0.36
N ALA A 21 -14.42 -5.33 0.01
CA ALA A 21 -13.89 -5.81 1.30
C ALA A 21 -12.37 -5.62 1.38
N ALA A 22 -11.64 -5.90 0.30
CA ALA A 22 -10.19 -5.70 0.30
C ALA A 22 -9.79 -4.23 0.34
N LEU A 23 -10.55 -3.35 -0.32
CA LEU A 23 -10.34 -1.91 -0.23
C LEU A 23 -10.66 -1.39 1.18
N ALA A 24 -11.75 -1.84 1.80
CA ALA A 24 -12.10 -1.50 3.18
C ALA A 24 -10.98 -1.89 4.15
N SER A 25 -10.52 -3.15 4.12
CA SER A 25 -9.41 -3.61 4.98
C SER A 25 -8.10 -2.85 4.75
N TYR A 26 -7.84 -2.39 3.52
CA TYR A 26 -6.69 -1.53 3.23
C TYR A 26 -6.85 -0.15 3.89
N LEU A 27 -8.03 0.45 3.75
CA LEU A 27 -8.29 1.79 4.26
C LEU A 27 -8.37 1.82 5.79
N GLU A 28 -8.84 0.75 6.44
CA GLU A 28 -8.87 0.63 7.90
C GLU A 28 -7.46 0.78 8.51
N ALA A 29 -6.46 0.07 7.97
CA ALA A 29 -5.10 0.20 8.51
C ALA A 29 -4.45 1.55 8.15
N VAL A 30 -4.81 2.15 7.01
CA VAL A 30 -4.39 3.52 6.66
C VAL A 30 -5.00 4.54 7.62
N CYS A 31 -6.26 4.35 8.04
CA CYS A 31 -6.92 5.20 9.03
C CYS A 31 -6.20 5.13 10.38
N ALA A 32 -5.90 3.92 10.85
CA ALA A 32 -5.14 3.72 12.08
C ALA A 32 -3.75 4.39 12.04
N GLU A 33 -3.04 4.30 10.91
CA GLU A 33 -1.75 4.98 10.73
C GLU A 33 -1.90 6.50 10.66
N ALA A 34 -2.99 7.00 10.07
CA ALA A 34 -3.29 8.42 10.02
C ALA A 34 -3.55 8.98 11.42
N GLU A 35 -4.36 8.30 12.23
CA GLU A 35 -4.62 8.63 13.63
C GLU A 35 -3.33 8.66 14.47
N ALA A 36 -2.47 7.64 14.32
CA ALA A 36 -1.17 7.58 14.99
C ALA A 36 -0.26 8.77 14.64
N ARG A 37 -0.45 9.37 13.45
CA ARG A 37 0.28 10.55 12.96
C ARG A 37 -0.49 11.86 13.15
N ALA A 38 -1.62 11.84 13.88
CA ALA A 38 -2.53 12.98 14.06
C ALA A 38 -3.03 13.60 12.73
N TYR A 39 -3.16 12.79 11.69
CA TYR A 39 -3.78 13.18 10.43
C TYR A 39 -5.28 12.87 10.47
N LEU A 40 -6.11 13.85 10.12
CA LEU A 40 -7.56 13.68 10.07
C LEU A 40 -7.95 12.82 8.87
N PHE A 41 -8.27 11.57 9.14
CA PHE A 41 -8.86 10.65 8.18
C PHE A 41 -10.37 10.54 8.45
N ASP A 42 -11.18 10.65 7.40
CA ASP A 42 -12.64 10.53 7.52
C ASP A 42 -13.04 9.06 7.50
N GLU A 43 -13.08 8.44 8.68
CA GLU A 43 -13.45 7.03 8.89
C GLU A 43 -14.87 6.71 8.43
N CYS A 44 -15.79 7.68 8.41
CA CYS A 44 -17.18 7.49 7.98
C CYS A 44 -17.28 7.07 6.51
N ARG A 45 -16.19 7.24 5.74
CA ARG A 45 -16.11 6.85 4.33
C ARG A 45 -15.65 5.41 4.12
N ILE A 46 -15.29 4.70 5.19
CA ILE A 46 -14.87 3.30 5.15
C ILE A 46 -16.04 2.43 5.64
N GLU A 47 -16.54 1.56 4.77
CA GLU A 47 -17.46 0.51 5.22
C GLU A 47 -16.66 -0.55 6.01
N PRO A 48 -17.16 -1.02 7.17
CA PRO A 48 -16.45 -2.02 7.96
C PRO A 48 -16.18 -3.29 7.14
N ALA A 49 -14.93 -3.74 7.12
CA ALA A 49 -14.57 -4.99 6.47
C ALA A 49 -15.16 -6.17 7.26
N ARG A 50 -16.29 -6.71 6.79
CA ARG A 50 -16.95 -7.86 7.44
C ARG A 50 -16.19 -9.18 7.28
N THR A 51 -15.17 -9.21 6.42
CA THR A 51 -14.42 -10.42 6.11
C THR A 51 -12.94 -10.10 6.02
N ARG A 52 -12.13 -10.87 6.76
CA ARG A 52 -10.68 -10.80 6.68
C ARG A 52 -10.24 -11.38 5.34
N VAL A 53 -9.76 -10.53 4.45
CA VAL A 53 -9.28 -10.90 3.12
C VAL A 53 -7.78 -10.68 3.01
N THR A 54 -7.14 -11.32 2.03
CA THR A 54 -5.73 -11.10 1.72
C THR A 54 -5.54 -11.01 0.23
N ILE A 55 -4.61 -10.17 -0.22
CA ILE A 55 -4.21 -10.02 -1.62
C ILE A 55 -2.78 -10.52 -1.76
N PRO A 56 -2.48 -11.47 -2.67
CA PRO A 56 -1.10 -11.83 -2.97
C PRO A 56 -0.36 -10.63 -3.58
N VAL A 57 0.88 -10.40 -3.15
CA VAL A 57 1.77 -9.40 -3.76
C VAL A 57 3.14 -10.04 -3.97
N THR A 58 3.76 -9.78 -5.09
CA THR A 58 5.09 -10.33 -5.35
C THR A 58 6.17 -9.62 -4.53
N SER A 59 7.23 -10.35 -4.17
CA SER A 59 8.43 -9.77 -3.54
C SER A 59 9.04 -8.68 -4.42
N GLY A 60 9.11 -8.91 -5.75
CA GLY A 60 9.60 -7.91 -6.70
C GLY A 60 8.77 -6.62 -6.72
N GLN A 61 7.44 -6.70 -6.53
CA GLN A 61 6.60 -5.51 -6.42
C GLN A 61 6.87 -4.73 -5.13
N ILE A 62 7.06 -5.42 -4.00
CA ILE A 62 7.39 -4.78 -2.71
C ILE A 62 8.73 -4.07 -2.80
N GLU A 63 9.75 -4.73 -3.34
CA GLU A 63 11.09 -4.15 -3.55
C GLU A 63 11.03 -2.93 -4.48
N TYR A 64 10.25 -3.03 -5.56
CA TYR A 64 10.04 -1.92 -6.49
C TYR A 64 9.39 -0.72 -5.80
N GLU A 65 8.28 -0.91 -5.08
CA GLU A 65 7.60 0.17 -4.37
C GLU A 65 8.50 0.78 -3.28
N TRP A 66 9.30 -0.03 -2.59
CA TRP A 66 10.26 0.42 -1.59
C TRP A 66 11.36 1.29 -2.19
N ALA A 67 11.99 0.86 -3.28
CA ALA A 67 13.00 1.65 -3.98
C ALA A 67 12.44 3.00 -4.44
N HIS A 68 11.21 3.03 -4.95
CA HIS A 68 10.52 4.27 -5.32
C HIS A 68 10.24 5.18 -4.13
N LEU A 69 9.82 4.62 -3.01
CA LEU A 69 9.62 5.38 -1.78
C LEU A 69 10.94 5.99 -1.30
N MET A 70 12.00 5.20 -1.21
CA MET A 70 13.31 5.67 -0.75
C MET A 70 13.88 6.75 -1.66
N ALA A 71 13.75 6.63 -2.98
CA ALA A 71 14.14 7.67 -3.93
C ALA A 71 13.38 9.00 -3.70
N LYS A 72 12.07 8.94 -3.42
CA LYS A 72 11.25 10.11 -3.08
C LYS A 72 11.65 10.73 -1.74
N LEU A 73 11.87 9.90 -0.71
CA LEU A 73 12.26 10.37 0.61
C LEU A 73 13.63 11.03 0.60
N ARG A 74 14.60 10.50 -0.14
CA ARG A 74 15.93 11.10 -0.27
C ARG A 74 15.87 12.58 -0.69
N LEU A 75 14.90 12.94 -1.53
CA LEU A 75 14.72 14.32 -2.02
C LEU A 75 13.81 15.16 -1.12
N ARG A 76 12.72 14.56 -0.60
CA ARG A 76 11.65 15.32 0.08
C ARG A 76 11.75 15.32 1.61
N SER A 77 12.43 14.32 2.18
CA SER A 77 12.61 14.18 3.62
C SER A 77 13.86 13.35 3.94
N PRO A 78 15.05 13.98 3.95
CA PRO A 78 16.31 13.31 4.26
C PRO A 78 16.30 12.61 5.63
N VAL A 79 15.56 13.16 6.61
CA VAL A 79 15.42 12.57 7.95
C VAL A 79 14.73 11.19 7.88
N LEU A 80 13.63 11.07 7.14
CA LEU A 80 12.94 9.79 6.97
C LEU A 80 13.76 8.81 6.11
N TYR A 81 14.49 9.34 5.12
CA TYR A 81 15.40 8.54 4.33
C TYR A 81 16.48 7.89 5.21
N GLU A 82 17.20 8.64 6.04
CA GLU A 82 18.23 8.06 6.93
C GLU A 82 17.63 7.10 7.96
N LYS A 83 16.42 7.39 8.47
CA LYS A 83 15.71 6.48 9.39
C LYS A 83 15.42 5.12 8.77
N TRP A 84 15.02 5.07 7.50
CA TRP A 84 14.57 3.84 6.83
C TRP A 84 15.61 3.20 5.90
N ARG A 85 16.71 3.89 5.62
CA ARG A 85 17.85 3.37 4.87
C ARG A 85 18.39 2.02 5.37
N PRO A 86 18.46 1.72 6.68
CA PRO A 86 18.93 0.40 7.13
C PRO A 86 17.88 -0.72 7.00
N THR A 87 16.64 -0.42 6.59
CA THR A 87 15.60 -1.42 6.40
C THR A 87 15.81 -2.15 5.06
N GLU A 88 16.28 -3.39 5.14
CA GLU A 88 16.47 -4.26 3.97
C GLU A 88 15.16 -4.82 3.42
N ALA A 89 14.25 -5.24 4.32
CA ALA A 89 12.96 -5.81 3.96
C ALA A 89 11.83 -5.03 4.65
N PRO A 90 11.06 -4.21 3.91
CA PRO A 90 9.93 -3.49 4.52
C PRO A 90 8.80 -4.46 4.86
N GLU A 91 8.15 -4.23 5.99
CA GLU A 91 6.93 -4.95 6.34
C GLU A 91 5.80 -4.53 5.39
N ALA A 92 5.20 -5.53 4.74
CA ALA A 92 4.04 -5.30 3.91
C ALA A 92 2.81 -5.03 4.79
N HIS A 93 1.86 -4.25 4.24
CA HIS A 93 0.57 -4.05 4.87
C HIS A 93 -0.10 -5.41 5.18
N PRO A 94 -0.79 -5.59 6.32
CA PRO A 94 -1.37 -6.89 6.74
C PRO A 94 -2.33 -7.55 5.75
N LEU A 95 -2.96 -6.75 4.89
CA LEU A 95 -3.76 -7.21 3.75
C LEU A 95 -2.94 -8.02 2.73
N PHE A 96 -1.65 -7.77 2.61
CA PHE A 96 -0.82 -8.37 1.58
C PHE A 96 -0.13 -9.64 2.08
N ARG A 97 -0.25 -10.70 1.29
CA ARG A 97 0.52 -11.93 1.46
C ARG A 97 1.66 -11.93 0.45
N VAL A 98 2.88 -11.70 0.92
CA VAL A 98 4.07 -11.68 0.04
C VAL A 98 4.32 -13.08 -0.51
N CYS A 99 4.48 -13.19 -1.83
CA CYS A 99 4.88 -14.40 -2.54
C CYS A 99 6.08 -14.12 -3.45
N ALA A 100 6.90 -15.13 -3.72
CA ALA A 100 8.00 -14.97 -4.67
C ALA A 100 7.47 -14.61 -6.07
N GLY A 101 8.10 -13.63 -6.72
CA GLY A 101 7.76 -13.25 -8.09
C GLY A 101 8.36 -11.90 -8.50
N GLU A 102 8.28 -11.62 -9.80
CA GLU A 102 8.71 -10.37 -10.42
C GLU A 102 7.75 -9.20 -10.12
N VAL A 103 8.12 -7.98 -10.52
CA VAL A 103 7.25 -6.79 -10.47
C VAL A 103 5.91 -7.08 -11.15
N GLU A 104 4.82 -6.59 -10.56
CA GLU A 104 3.48 -6.86 -11.05
C GLU A 104 3.26 -6.27 -12.45
N ALA A 105 2.59 -7.02 -13.33
CA ALA A 105 2.41 -6.65 -14.73
C ALA A 105 1.59 -5.36 -14.95
N TRP A 106 0.84 -4.92 -13.93
CA TRP A 106 0.09 -3.66 -14.00
C TRP A 106 0.97 -2.44 -13.67
N GLU A 107 2.18 -2.62 -13.14
CA GLU A 107 3.05 -1.51 -12.78
C GLU A 107 3.42 -0.69 -14.03
N ARG A 108 3.29 0.64 -13.91
CA ARG A 108 3.58 1.57 -15.02
C ARG A 108 4.72 2.49 -14.61
N ARG A 109 5.76 2.51 -15.43
CA ARG A 109 6.91 3.42 -15.30
C ARG A 109 6.57 4.84 -15.75
#